data_AF-A0A4R2D290-F1
#
_entry.id   AF-A0A4R2D290-F1
#
_cell.length_a   1.000
_cell.length_b   1.000
_cell.length_c   1.000
_cell.angle_alpha   90.00
_cell.angle_beta   90.00
_cell.angle_gamma   90.00
#
_symmetry.space_group_name_H-M   'P 1'
#
loop_
_entity.id
_entity.type
_entity.pdbx_description
1 polymer ?
#
loop_
_entity_poly.entity_id
_entity_poly.type
_entity_poly.pdbx_seq_one_letter_code
_entity_poly.pdbx_strand_id
1 'polypeptide(L)'
;MKVVSLSELRANIAKHFDSVEADRDELIVTRQNREPMVVMSLADFESWKETMYLTAGPANRAHLLRSMQSLDAGKGETRTLDELTVTGE
;
A
#
# COMPACT_ATOMS: atom_id res chain seq x y z
N MET A 1 -5.37 6.58 -11.90
CA MET A 1 -6.66 7.17 -11.49
C MET A 1 -7.69 7.19 -12.62
N LYS A 2 -8.75 6.39 -12.49
CA LYS A 2 -9.91 6.37 -13.40
C LYS A 2 -11.16 6.90 -12.69
N VAL A 3 -12.00 7.67 -13.39
CA VAL A 3 -13.24 8.23 -12.81
C VAL A 3 -14.46 7.74 -13.59
N VAL A 4 -15.45 7.20 -12.89
CA VAL A 4 -16.70 6.71 -13.49
C VAL A 4 -17.92 7.18 -12.71
N SER A 5 -19.08 7.20 -13.36
CA SER A 5 -20.36 7.38 -12.66
C SER A 5 -20.79 6.07 -11.99
N LEU A 6 -21.63 6.14 -10.95
CA LEU A 6 -22.23 4.95 -10.36
C LEU A 6 -23.01 4.12 -11.39
N SER A 7 -23.66 4.76 -12.36
CA SER A 7 -24.39 4.04 -13.42
C SER A 7 -23.46 3.23 -14.31
N GLU A 8 -22.32 3.80 -14.71
CA GLU A 8 -21.29 3.12 -15.51
C GLU A 8 -20.67 1.96 -14.73
N LEU A 9 -20.32 2.19 -13.47
CA LEU A 9 -19.80 1.13 -12.60
C LEU A 9 -20.77 -0.04 -12.47
N ARG A 10 -22.07 0.24 -12.29
CA ARG A 10 -23.09 -0.81 -12.19
C ARG A 10 -23.25 -1.60 -13.49
N ALA A 11 -23.12 -0.95 -14.64
CA ALA A 11 -23.20 -1.62 -15.93
C ALA A 11 -21.99 -2.53 -16.22
N ASN A 12 -20.81 -2.16 -15.72
CA ASN A 12 -19.53 -2.79 -16.07
C ASN A 12 -18.69 -3.23 -14.86
N ILE A 13 -19.33 -3.67 -13.76
CA ILE A 13 -18.66 -3.82 -12.45
C ILE A 13 -17.46 -4.78 -12.48
N ALA A 14 -17.61 -5.96 -13.11
CA ALA A 14 -16.55 -6.96 -13.18
C ALA A 14 -15.31 -6.40 -13.89
N LYS A 15 -15.51 -5.81 -15.08
CA LYS A 15 -14.44 -5.16 -15.86
C LYS A 15 -13.71 -4.07 -15.08
N HIS A 16 -14.44 -3.30 -14.26
CA HIS A 16 -13.84 -2.27 -13.43
C HIS A 16 -13.00 -2.85 -12.30
N PHE A 17 -13.46 -3.91 -11.65
CA PHE A 17 -12.71 -4.58 -10.58
C PHE A 17 -11.48 -5.30 -11.13
N ASP A 18 -11.60 -5.99 -12.27
CA ASP A 18 -10.47 -6.61 -12.96
C ASP A 18 -9.36 -5.59 -13.27
N SER A 19 -9.73 -4.37 -13.70
CA SER A 19 -8.78 -3.28 -13.95
C SER A 19 -8.15 -2.76 -12.66
N VAL A 20 -8.91 -2.59 -11.57
CA VAL A 20 -8.35 -2.19 -10.27
C VAL A 20 -7.32 -3.21 -9.77
N GLU A 21 -7.59 -4.50 -9.93
CA GLU A 21 -6.68 -5.57 -9.51
C GLU A 21 -5.43 -5.66 -10.40
N ALA A 22 -5.61 -5.60 -11.72
CA ALA A 22 -4.53 -5.73 -12.69
C ALA A 22 -3.60 -4.51 -12.71
N ASP A 23 -4.19 -3.32 -12.67
CA ASP A 23 -3.45 -2.06 -12.79
C ASP A 23 -2.93 -1.57 -11.44
N ARG A 24 -3.41 -2.14 -10.32
CA ARG A 24 -3.11 -1.69 -8.93
C ARG A 24 -3.35 -0.19 -8.75
N ASP A 25 -4.43 0.28 -9.33
CA ASP A 25 -4.78 1.70 -9.44
C ASP A 25 -6.21 1.93 -8.94
N GLU A 26 -6.46 3.08 -8.32
CA GLU A 26 -7.76 3.36 -7.74
C GLU A 26 -8.81 3.81 -8.77
N LEU A 27 -10.06 3.43 -8.50
CA LEU A 27 -11.23 3.86 -9.24
C LEU A 27 -12.05 4.85 -8.41
N ILE A 28 -12.25 6.05 -8.95
CA ILE A 28 -13.12 7.06 -8.35
C ILE A 28 -14.54 6.91 -8.91
N VAL A 29 -15.50 6.78 -8.02
CA VAL A 29 -16.93 6.61 -8.34
C VAL A 29 -17.69 7.85 -7.94
N THR A 30 -18.33 8.49 -8.91
CA THR A 30 -19.12 9.72 -8.73
C THR A 30 -20.61 9.43 -8.72
N ARG A 31 -21.37 10.24 -7.98
CA ARG A 31 -22.83 10.15 -7.86
C ARG A 31 -23.42 11.55 -7.89
N GLN A 32 -24.60 11.70 -8.49
CA GLN A 32 -25.31 12.99 -8.47
C GLN A 32 -25.54 13.44 -7.03
N ASN A 33 -25.15 14.68 -6.74
CA ASN A 33 -25.33 15.35 -5.45
C ASN A 33 -24.76 14.57 -4.24
N ARG A 34 -23.69 13.79 -4.42
CA ARG A 34 -22.99 13.10 -3.33
C ARG A 34 -21.48 13.13 -3.52
N GLU A 35 -20.76 13.01 -2.41
CA GLU A 35 -19.31 12.89 -2.40
C GLU A 35 -18.84 11.68 -3.24
N PRO A 36 -17.75 11.85 -4.03
CA PRO A 36 -17.08 10.75 -4.70
C PRO A 36 -16.55 9.70 -3.72
N MET A 37 -16.44 8.47 -4.19
CA MET A 37 -15.88 7.35 -3.42
C MET A 37 -14.71 6.74 -4.16
N VAL A 38 -13.75 6.21 -3.42
CA VAL A 38 -12.62 5.46 -3.97
C VAL A 38 -12.89 3.97 -3.82
N VAL A 39 -12.66 3.21 -4.88
CA VAL A 39 -12.61 1.76 -4.90
C VAL A 39 -11.18 1.35 -5.19
N MET A 40 -10.65 0.43 -4.39
CA MET A 40 -9.30 -0.11 -4.53
C MET A 40 -9.28 -1.57 -4.05
N SER A 41 -8.23 -2.32 -4.39
CA SER A 41 -8.09 -3.68 -3.89
C SER A 41 -7.87 -3.68 -2.36
N LEU A 42 -8.32 -4.74 -1.69
CA LEU A 42 -8.09 -4.88 -0.25
C LEU A 42 -6.58 -4.94 0.08
N ALA A 43 -5.79 -5.57 -0.79
CA ALA A 43 -4.35 -5.68 -0.61
C ALA A 43 -3.66 -4.30 -0.63
N ASP A 44 -4.10 -3.40 -1.52
CA ASP A 44 -3.55 -2.04 -1.58
C ASP A 44 -4.00 -1.21 -0.38
N PHE A 45 -5.25 -1.36 0.06
CA PHE A 45 -5.76 -0.71 1.27
C PHE A 45 -4.97 -1.11 2.53
N GLU A 46 -4.74 -2.41 2.75
CA GLU A 46 -3.96 -2.87 3.90
C GLU A 46 -2.48 -2.46 3.79
N SER A 47 -1.90 -2.45 2.58
CA SER A 47 -0.53 -1.97 2.34
C SER A 47 -0.38 -0.48 2.68
N TRP A 48 -1.37 0.34 2.32
CA TRP A 48 -1.41 1.76 2.70
C TRP A 48 -1.53 1.93 4.20
N LYS A 49 -2.44 1.19 4.83
CA LYS A 49 -2.65 1.24 6.28
C LYS A 49 -1.40 0.85 7.05
N GLU A 50 -0.69 -0.19 6.62
CA GLU A 50 0.58 -0.62 7.23
C GLU A 50 1.67 0.45 7.04
N THR A 51 1.78 1.01 5.84
CA THR A 51 2.72 2.12 5.58
C THR A 51 2.43 3.32 6.47
N MET A 52 1.16 3.70 6.61
CA MET A 52 0.75 4.77 7.52
C MET A 52 1.07 4.44 8.97
N TYR A 53 0.83 3.20 9.41
CA TYR A 53 1.15 2.73 10.76
C TYR A 53 2.65 2.82 11.05
N LEU A 54 3.49 2.20 10.21
CA LEU A 54 4.95 2.20 10.36
C LEU A 54 5.54 3.62 10.33
N THR A 55 4.99 4.49 9.49
CA THR A 55 5.51 5.85 9.32
C THR A 55 4.87 6.87 10.27
N ALA A 56 3.84 6.53 11.06
CA ALA A 56 3.14 7.49 11.91
C ALA A 56 4.07 8.17 12.94
N GLY A 57 4.99 7.42 13.53
CA GLY A 57 5.94 7.93 14.52
C GLY A 57 7.20 8.53 13.86
N PRO A 58 7.63 9.76 14.24
CA PRO A 58 8.82 10.39 13.64
C PRO A 58 10.10 9.60 13.92
N ALA A 59 10.24 9.00 15.11
CA ALA A 59 11.37 8.16 15.46
C ALA A 59 11.45 6.90 14.59
N ASN A 60 10.33 6.16 14.45
CA ASN A 60 10.30 4.94 13.64
C ASN A 60 10.48 5.24 12.15
N ARG A 61 9.83 6.29 11.64
CA ARG A 61 10.00 6.77 10.27
C ARG A 61 11.47 7.08 9.96
N ALA A 62 12.13 7.85 10.83
CA ALA A 62 13.53 8.20 10.66
C ALA A 62 14.45 6.97 10.73
N HIS A 63 14.14 6.00 11.61
CA HIS A 63 14.84 4.74 11.69
C HIS A 63 14.70 3.93 10.37
N LEU A 64 13.48 3.71 9.91
CA LEU A 64 13.21 2.98 8.67
C LEU A 64 13.91 3.61 7.46
N LEU A 65 13.84 4.93 7.31
CA LEU A 65 14.50 5.64 6.21
C LEU A 65 16.03 5.49 6.26
N ARG A 66 16.64 5.58 7.44
CA ARG A 66 18.09 5.36 7.59
C ARG A 66 18.49 3.92 7.29
N SER A 67 17.69 2.96 7.71
CA SER A 67 17.93 1.53 7.44
C SER A 67 17.84 1.23 5.94
N MET A 68 16.82 1.75 5.24
CA MET A 68 16.69 1.64 3.78
C MET A 68 17.91 2.25 3.07
N GLN A 69 18.29 3.49 3.42
CA GLN A 69 19.47 4.14 2.84
C GLN A 69 20.78 3.37 3.06
N SER A 70 20.92 2.73 4.23
CA SER A 70 22.11 1.93 4.54
C SER A 70 22.15 0.65 3.71
N LEU A 71 21.01 -0.02 3.53
CA LEU A 71 20.87 -1.19 2.67
C LEU A 71 21.13 -0.84 1.21
N ASP A 72 20.56 0.24 0.68
CA ASP A 72 20.78 0.71 -0.69
C ASP A 72 22.25 1.09 -0.95
N ALA A 73 22.95 1.57 0.07
CA ALA A 73 24.38 1.86 0.03
C ALA A 73 25.27 0.60 0.17
N GLY A 74 24.69 -0.61 0.20
CA GLY A 74 25.41 -1.87 0.34
C GLY A 74 26.00 -2.13 1.74
N LYS A 75 25.54 -1.41 2.77
CA LYS A 75 26.00 -1.56 4.16
C LYS A 75 25.23 -2.62 4.95
N GLY A 76 24.40 -3.41 4.27
CA GLY A 76 23.68 -4.53 4.88
C GLY A 76 24.62 -5.70 5.19
N GLU A 77 24.37 -6.38 6.29
CA GLU A 77 25.03 -7.64 6.61
C GLU A 77 24.05 -8.80 6.39
N THR A 78 24.47 -9.82 5.64
CA THR A 78 23.72 -11.07 5.54
C THR A 78 24.00 -11.90 6.78
N ARG A 79 22.93 -12.28 7.49
CA ARG A 79 22.98 -13.15 8.66
C ARG A 79 21.99 -14.28 8.48
N THR A 80 22.31 -15.46 9.01
CA THR A 80 21.35 -16.57 9.11
C THR A 80 20.44 -16.38 10.33
N LEU A 81 19.26 -17.02 10.34
CA LEU A 81 18.37 -16.94 11.50
C LEU A 81 19.03 -17.52 12.77
N ASP A 82 19.82 -18.58 12.62
CA ASP A 82 20.57 -19.22 13.70
C ASP A 82 21.61 -18.27 14.32
N GLU A 83 22.23 -17.38 13.54
CA GLU A 83 23.16 -16.37 14.05
C GLU A 83 22.47 -15.29 14.90
N LEU A 84 21.19 -15.00 14.61
CA LEU A 84 20.43 -13.94 15.28
C LEU A 84 19.84 -14.41 16.62
N THR A 85 19.51 -15.70 16.75
CA THR A 85 18.93 -16.27 17.98
C THR A 85 19.96 -16.52 19.07
N VAL A 86 21.25 -16.67 18.74
CA VAL A 86 22.35 -16.90 19.69
C VAL A 86 22.70 -15.63 20.50
N THR A 87 22.28 -14.45 20.05
CA THR A 87 22.63 -13.16 20.71
C THR A 87 21.58 -12.74 21.76
N GLY A 88 20.68 -13.65 22.17
CA GLY A 88 19.51 -13.37 23.00
C GLY A 88 19.47 -14.01 24.39
N GLU A 89 20.60 -14.46 24.96
CA GLU A 89 20.75 -14.82 26.39
C GLU A 89 21.55 -13.77 27.17
#